data_AF-A0A364JSY1-F1
#
_entry.id   AF-A0A364JSY1-F1
#
_cell.length_a   1.000
_cell.length_b   1.000
_cell.length_c   1.000
_cell.angle_alpha   90.00
_cell.angle_beta   90.00
_cell.angle_gamma   90.00
#
_symmetry.space_group_name_H-M   'P 1'
#
loop_
_entity.id
_entity.type
_entity.pdbx_description
1 polymer ?
#
loop_
_entity_poly.entity_id
_entity_poly.type
_entity_poly.pdbx_seq_one_letter_code
_entity_poly.pdbx_strand_id
1 'polypeptide(L)' 'MSERAYTLSELDALRSVVENKWLFGTYGRQLHESGISISRSYHKDEKAVCVEQLVRTHMIAGHTAEDLLQSEVAT' A
#
# COMPACT_ATOMS: atom_id res chain seq x y z
N MET A 1 -0.96 -5.82 20.07
CA MET A 1 -0.98 -6.21 18.64
C MET A 1 -2.43 -6.17 18.21
N SER A 2 -2.78 -5.52 17.11
CA SER A 2 -4.20 -5.39 16.71
C SER A 2 -4.74 -6.77 16.30
N GLU A 3 -5.72 -7.31 17.03
CA GLU A 3 -6.36 -8.62 16.78
C GLU A 3 -7.45 -8.54 15.68
N ARG A 4 -7.28 -7.65 14.70
CA ARG A 4 -8.24 -7.51 13.61
C ARG A 4 -8.13 -8.71 12.69
N ALA A 5 -9.25 -9.42 12.49
CA ALA A 5 -9.38 -10.39 11.42
C ALA A 5 -9.52 -9.64 10.08
N TYR A 6 -8.71 -10.01 9.09
CA TYR A 6 -8.80 -9.48 7.73
C TYR A 6 -9.42 -10.53 6.82
N THR A 7 -10.39 -10.13 6.02
CA THR A 7 -10.90 -10.91 4.90
C THR A 7 -9.89 -10.95 3.76
N LEU A 8 -10.01 -11.93 2.86
CA LEU A 8 -9.17 -12.00 1.66
C LEU A 8 -9.31 -10.73 0.80
N SER A 9 -10.53 -10.19 0.68
CA SER A 9 -10.79 -8.94 -0.04
C SER A 9 -10.11 -7.73 0.58
N GLU A 10 -10.06 -7.63 1.92
CA GLU A 10 -9.34 -6.54 2.59
C GLU A 10 -7.84 -6.68 2.40
N LEU A 11 -7.30 -7.89 2.40
CA LEU A 11 -5.89 -8.15 2.13
C LEU A 11 -5.50 -7.78 0.71
N ASP A 12 -6.32 -8.13 -0.27
CA ASP A 12 -6.07 -7.79 -1.67
C ASP A 12 -6.14 -6.27 -1.91
N ALA A 13 -7.11 -5.59 -1.28
CA ALA A 13 -7.18 -4.13 -1.31
C ALA A 13 -5.93 -3.49 -0.67
N LEU A 14 -5.50 -4.00 0.49
CA LEU A 14 -4.32 -3.52 1.20
C LEU A 14 -3.04 -3.72 0.37
N ARG A 15 -2.87 -4.89 -0.27
CA ARG A 15 -1.78 -5.18 -1.20
C ARG A 15 -1.74 -4.20 -2.37
N SER A 16 -2.89 -3.92 -2.98
CA SER A 16 -2.96 -3.00 -4.12
C SER A 16 -2.50 -1.59 -3.74
N VAL A 17 -2.95 -1.10 -2.58
CA VAL A 17 -2.59 0.24 -2.09
C VAL A 17 -1.12 0.32 -1.69
N VAL A 18 -0.59 -0.70 -1.01
CA VAL A 18 0.84 -0.79 -0.66
C VAL A 18 1.72 -0.94 -1.89
N GLU A 19 1.26 -1.66 -2.92
CA GLU A 19 1.97 -1.78 -4.20
C GLU A 19 2.07 -0.41 -4.88
N ASN A 20 1.01 0.39 -4.88
CA ASN A 20 1.07 1.77 -5.37
C ASN A 20 2.10 2.60 -4.59
N LYS A 21 2.14 2.45 -3.25
CA LYS A 21 3.13 3.15 -2.42
C LYS A 21 4.55 2.77 -2.78
N TRP A 22 4.79 1.49 -3.04
CA TRP A 22 6.11 1.01 -3.42
C TRP A 22 6.53 1.49 -4.81
N LEU A 23 5.62 1.41 -5.78
CA LEU A 23 5.90 1.75 -7.17
C LEU A 23 5.99 3.24 -7.42
N PHE A 24 5.15 4.03 -6.77
CA PHE A 24 4.96 5.44 -7.07
C PHE A 24 5.25 6.37 -5.88
N GLY A 25 5.29 5.86 -4.65
CA GLY A 25 5.53 6.67 -3.46
C GLY A 25 4.26 7.19 -2.78
N THR A 26 3.08 6.82 -3.26
CA THR A 26 1.76 7.18 -2.70
C THR A 26 0.84 5.96 -2.62
N TYR A 27 0.01 5.88 -1.59
CA TYR A 27 -1.10 4.93 -1.47
C TYR A 27 -2.23 5.26 -2.46
N GLY A 28 -2.45 6.55 -2.72
CA GLY A 28 -3.51 7.06 -3.59
C GLY A 28 -3.18 7.06 -5.08
N ARG A 29 -4.20 7.35 -5.90
CA ARG A 29 -4.04 7.51 -7.37
C ARG A 29 -3.50 8.88 -7.78
N GLN A 30 -3.24 9.79 -6.83
CA GLN A 30 -2.94 11.20 -7.09
C GLN A 30 -1.67 11.44 -7.93
N LEU A 31 -0.67 10.55 -7.86
CA LEU A 31 0.50 10.66 -8.76
C LEU A 31 0.16 10.35 -10.22
N HIS A 32 -0.95 9.65 -10.47
CA HIS A 32 -1.43 9.38 -11.83
C HIS A 32 -2.07 10.62 -12.49
N GLU A 33 -2.69 11.51 -11.70
CA GLU A 33 -3.30 12.75 -12.21
C GLU A 33 -2.30 13.90 -12.38
N SER A 34 -1.24 13.90 -11.56
CA SER A 34 -0.20 14.94 -11.59
C SER A 34 0.90 14.68 -12.63
N GLY A 35 0.86 13.55 -13.35
CA GLY A 35 1.83 13.21 -14.40
C GLY A 35 3.25 12.92 -13.91
N ILE A 36 3.47 12.89 -12.59
CA ILE A 36 4.76 12.61 -11.96
C ILE A 36 4.78 11.13 -11.56
N SER A 37 5.21 10.26 -12.47
CA SER A 37 5.45 8.85 -12.16
C SER A 37 6.92 8.65 -11.79
N ILE A 38 7.25 8.61 -10.50
CA ILE A 38 8.56 8.16 -10.03
C ILE A 38 8.54 6.63 -10.07
N SER A 39 8.82 6.03 -11.22
CA SER A 39 8.91 4.57 -11.33
C SER A 39 10.22 4.09 -10.71
N ARG A 40 10.15 3.31 -9.62
CA ARG A 40 11.31 2.55 -9.16
C ARG A 40 11.66 1.46 -10.18
N SER A 41 12.96 1.22 -10.39
CA SER A 41 13.46 0.11 -11.22
C SER A 41 12.83 -1.21 -10.76
N TYR A 42 12.13 -1.89 -11.67
CA TYR A 42 11.28 -3.04 -11.33
C TYR A 42 12.11 -4.32 -11.25
N HIS A 43 12.33 -4.85 -10.05
CA HIS A 43 12.73 -6.25 -9.83
C HIS A 43 11.54 -6.98 -9.21
N LYS A 44 10.95 -7.89 -9.97
CA LYS A 44 9.64 -8.50 -9.67
C LYS A 44 9.65 -9.23 -8.32
N ASP A 45 10.77 -9.88 -8.00
CA ASP A 45 10.94 -10.65 -6.78
C ASP A 45 11.14 -9.74 -5.56
N GLU A 46 11.91 -8.66 -5.70
CA GLU A 46 12.08 -7.65 -4.63
C GLU A 46 10.77 -6.94 -4.30
N LYS A 47 9.97 -6.62 -5.33
CA LYS A 47 8.65 -6.01 -5.15
C LYS A 47 7.75 -6.88 -4.27
N ALA A 48 7.63 -8.17 -4.59
CA ALA A 48 6.74 -9.08 -3.88
C ALA A 48 7.12 -9.16 -2.38
N VAL A 49 8.42 -9.28 -2.09
CA VAL A 49 8.90 -9.33 -0.71
C VAL A 49 8.63 -8.02 0.03
N CYS A 50 8.93 -6.87 -0.57
CA CYS A 50 8.74 -5.57 0.07
C CYS A 50 7.26 -5.23 0.28
N VAL A 51 6.40 -5.51 -0.70
CA VAL A 51 4.94 -5.30 -0.58
C VAL A 51 4.39 -6.16 0.56
N GLU A 52 4.71 -7.45 0.62
CA GLU A 52 4.21 -8.33 1.69
C GLU A 52 4.74 -7.92 3.08
N GLN A 53 5.97 -7.43 3.19
CA GLN A 53 6.51 -6.89 4.44
C GLN A 53 5.74 -5.64 4.90
N LEU A 54 5.46 -4.71 3.99
CA LEU A 54 4.69 -3.50 4.27
C LEU A 54 3.23 -3.81 4.63
N VAL A 55 2.58 -4.71 3.89
CA VAL A 55 1.23 -5.21 4.18
C VAL A 55 1.19 -5.78 5.60
N ARG A 56 2.15 -6.63 5.97
CA ARG A 56 2.22 -7.19 7.33
C ARG A 56 2.36 -6.11 8.40
N THR A 57 3.20 -5.10 8.18
CA THR A 57 3.36 -3.97 9.10
C THR A 57 2.04 -3.24 9.32
N HIS A 58 1.30 -2.95 8.25
CA HIS A 58 -0.01 -2.31 8.35
C HIS A 58 -1.07 -3.19 9.02
N MET A 59 -1.05 -4.50 8.74
CA MET A 59 -1.92 -5.44 9.42
C MET A 59 -1.70 -5.46 10.94
N ILE A 60 -0.43 -5.47 11.38
CA ILE A 60 -0.05 -5.44 12.80
C ILE A 60 -0.51 -4.14 13.46
N ALA A 61 -0.43 -3.02 12.74
CA ALA A 61 -0.94 -1.72 13.16
C ALA A 61 -2.48 -1.64 13.18
N GLY A 62 -3.17 -2.57 12.52
CA GLY A 62 -4.64 -2.58 12.44
C GLY A 62 -5.22 -1.71 11.32
N HIS A 63 -4.39 -1.30 10.35
CA HIS A 63 -4.82 -0.41 9.27
C HIS A 63 -5.49 -1.18 8.12
N THR A 64 -6.56 -0.60 7.59
CA THR A 64 -7.20 -1.01 6.34
C THR A 64 -6.66 -0.20 5.16
N ALA A 65 -6.99 -0.62 3.94
CA ALA A 65 -6.65 0.14 2.74
C ALA A 65 -7.24 1.56 2.77
N GLU A 66 -8.46 1.71 3.30
CA GLU A 66 -9.12 3.02 3.44
C GLU A 66 -8.38 3.93 4.42
N ASP A 67 -7.92 3.39 5.56
CA ASP A 67 -7.13 4.17 6.54
C ASP A 67 -5.86 4.74 5.89
N LEU A 68 -5.17 3.94 5.07
CA LEU A 68 -3.96 4.37 4.37
C LEU A 68 -4.26 5.46 3.33
N LEU A 69 -5.33 5.29 2.56
CA LEU A 69 -5.75 6.30 1.58
C LEU A 69 -6.14 7.62 2.25
N GLN A 70 -6.88 7.56 3.36
CA GLN A 70 -7.27 8.75 4.12
C GLN A 70 -6.06 9.45 4.77
N SER A 71 -5.06 8.70 5.23
CA SER A 71 -3.85 9.27 5.84
C SER A 71 -3.08 10.18 4.90
N GLU A 72 -3.12 9.93 3.59
CA GLU A 72 -2.46 10.77 2.58
C GLU A 72 -3.28 12.00 2.20
N VAL A 73 -4.61 11.94 2.23
CA VAL A 73 -5.48 13.12 1.98
C VAL A 73 -5.39 14.13 3.12
N ALA A 74 -5.06 13.67 4.33
CA ALA A 74 -4.92 14.53 5.51
C ALA A 74 -3.56 15.26 5.61
N THR A 75 -2.62 15.01 4.69
CA THR A 75 -1.26 15.59 4.67
C THR A 75 -1.11 16.58 3.52
#